data_AF-A0A242BZC5-F1
#
_entry.id   AF-A0A242BZC5-F1
#
_cell.length_a   1.000
_cell.length_b   1.000
_cell.length_c   1.000
_cell.angle_alpha   90.00
_cell.angle_beta   90.00
_cell.angle_gamma   90.00
#
_symmetry.space_group_name_H-M   'P 1'
#
loop_
_entity.id
_entity.type
_entity.pdbx_description
1 polymer ?
#
loop_
_entity_poly.entity_id
_entity_poly.type
_entity_poly.pdbx_seq_one_letter_code
_entity_poly.pdbx_strand_id
1 'polypeptide(L)'
;MTKPFQYLFGVLLILAGLFAVLAFEHLQEQPKDNQPAIKSTISTEPTKETQTFDFAQLQEKEGDDLKDLGIWQIETIIFKGKTKAILTTANGKEVSFPIEITNQDKNEITLPTVNYAPKNLVIAQQVGLAQKDNQYFMYQID
;
A
#
# COMPACT_ATOMS: atom_id res chain seq x y z
N MET A 1 -50.11 51.65 -1.82
CA MET A 1 -48.98 51.24 -2.67
C MET A 1 -48.35 49.99 -2.07
N THR A 2 -48.05 48.99 -2.91
CA THR A 2 -47.20 47.78 -2.68
C THR A 2 -47.57 46.82 -1.53
N LYS A 3 -48.59 45.97 -1.71
CA LYS A 3 -48.75 44.71 -0.94
C LYS A 3 -48.93 43.40 -1.74
N PRO A 4 -49.31 43.36 -3.04
CA PRO A 4 -49.47 42.08 -3.73
C PRO A 4 -48.14 41.47 -4.21
N PHE A 5 -47.08 42.27 -4.34
CA PHE A 5 -45.80 41.83 -4.92
C PHE A 5 -44.97 40.93 -4.00
N GLN A 6 -45.09 41.09 -2.67
CA GLN A 6 -44.32 40.27 -1.71
C GLN A 6 -44.79 38.81 -1.67
N TYR A 7 -46.10 38.57 -1.82
CA TYR A 7 -46.64 37.21 -1.87
C TYR A 7 -46.29 36.50 -3.18
N LEU A 8 -46.24 37.23 -4.30
CA LEU A 8 -45.84 36.70 -5.60
C LEU A 8 -44.37 36.25 -5.59
N PHE A 9 -43.49 37.01 -4.95
CA PHE A 9 -42.07 36.65 -4.78
C PHE A 9 -41.88 35.47 -3.83
N GLY A 10 -42.63 35.42 -2.72
CA GLY A 10 -42.57 34.32 -1.76
C GLY A 10 -43.02 32.99 -2.35
N VAL A 11 -44.12 32.98 -3.12
CA VAL A 11 -44.60 31.77 -3.81
C VAL A 11 -43.61 31.31 -4.88
N LEU A 12 -42.99 32.23 -5.62
CA LEU A 12 -41.98 31.90 -6.63
C LEU A 12 -40.73 31.24 -6.01
N LEU A 13 -40.27 31.72 -4.85
CA LEU A 13 -39.13 31.14 -4.14
C LEU A 13 -39.42 29.75 -3.59
N ILE A 14 -40.64 29.49 -3.11
CA ILE A 14 -41.06 28.16 -2.66
C ILE A 14 -41.12 27.18 -3.84
N LEU A 15 -41.64 27.62 -5.00
CA LEU A 15 -41.66 26.80 -6.21
C LEU A 15 -40.24 26.47 -6.71
N ALA A 16 -39.34 27.46 -6.71
CA ALA A 16 -37.94 27.26 -7.11
C ALA A 16 -37.20 26.29 -6.19
N GLY A 17 -37.47 26.34 -4.88
CA GLY A 17 -36.93 25.38 -3.91
C GLY A 17 -37.39 23.94 -4.17
N LEU A 18 -38.67 23.74 -4.52
CA LEU A 18 -39.20 22.40 -4.85
C LEU A 18 -38.56 21.82 -6.13
N PHE A 19 -38.33 22.64 -7.16
CA PHE A 19 -37.63 22.19 -8.37
C PHE A 19 -36.16 21.83 -8.12
N ALA A 20 -35.47 22.53 -7.21
CA ALA A 20 -34.08 22.23 -6.86
C ALA A 20 -33.92 20.88 -6.14
N VAL A 21 -34.88 20.50 -5.30
CA VAL A 21 -34.85 19.20 -4.59
C VAL A 21 -35.03 18.03 -5.56
N LEU A 22 -35.96 18.12 -6.52
CA LEU A 22 -36.18 17.09 -7.53
C LEU A 22 -34.98 16.91 -8.48
N ALA A 23 -34.29 18.00 -8.83
CA ALA A 23 -33.07 17.93 -9.62
C ALA A 23 -31.90 17.29 -8.83
N PHE A 24 -31.84 17.48 -7.52
CA PHE A 24 -30.81 16.87 -6.69
C PHE A 24 -31.01 15.36 -6.53
N GLU A 25 -32.25 14.87 -6.42
CA GLU A 25 -32.53 13.43 -6.42
C GLU A 25 -32.21 12.79 -7.78
N HIS A 26 -32.48 13.45 -8.90
CA HIS A 26 -32.12 12.94 -10.23
C HIS A 26 -30.60 12.92 -10.48
N LEU A 27 -29.83 13.81 -9.83
CA LEU A 27 -28.36 13.82 -9.92
C LEU A 27 -27.69 12.81 -8.97
N GLN A 28 -28.42 12.26 -7.99
CA GLN A 28 -27.93 11.19 -7.11
C GLN A 28 -28.24 9.77 -7.61
N GLU A 29 -28.98 9.61 -8.72
CA GLU A 29 -28.95 8.36 -9.47
C GLU A 29 -27.55 8.20 -10.07
N GLN A 30 -26.65 7.56 -9.31
CA GLN A 30 -25.41 7.04 -9.86
C GLN A 30 -25.74 6.20 -11.11
N PRO A 31 -24.99 6.35 -12.22
CA PRO A 31 -25.13 5.44 -13.32
C PRO A 31 -24.91 4.02 -12.79
N LYS A 32 -25.90 3.15 -12.97
CA LYS A 32 -25.71 1.71 -12.87
C LYS A 32 -24.65 1.35 -13.90
N ASP A 33 -23.42 1.24 -13.43
CA ASP A 33 -22.30 0.76 -14.22
C ASP A 33 -22.52 -0.73 -14.50
N ASN A 34 -23.19 -1.01 -15.61
CA ASN A 34 -23.27 -2.34 -16.18
C ASN A 34 -21.92 -2.65 -16.85
N GLN A 35 -20.85 -2.74 -16.06
CA GLN A 35 -19.59 -3.26 -16.55
C GLN A 35 -19.72 -4.80 -16.61
N PRO A 36 -19.48 -5.45 -17.75
CA PRO A 36 -19.50 -6.90 -17.82
C PRO A 36 -18.46 -7.42 -16.83
N ALA A 37 -18.90 -8.30 -15.93
CA ALA A 37 -18.03 -9.02 -15.02
C ALA A 37 -16.96 -9.74 -15.84
N ILE A 38 -15.80 -9.13 -15.98
CA ILE A 38 -14.57 -9.86 -16.27
C ILE A 38 -14.39 -10.71 -15.03
N LYS A 39 -14.84 -11.96 -15.13
CA LYS A 39 -14.43 -13.04 -14.27
C LYS A 39 -12.91 -13.10 -14.42
N SER A 40 -12.21 -12.31 -13.61
CA SER A 40 -10.84 -12.59 -13.26
C SER A 40 -10.92 -13.95 -12.60
N THR A 41 -10.60 -14.98 -13.37
CA THR A 41 -10.13 -16.23 -12.83
C THR A 41 -8.94 -15.81 -11.98
N ILE A 42 -9.18 -15.59 -10.69
CA ILE A 42 -8.13 -15.60 -9.69
C ILE A 42 -7.59 -17.03 -9.84
N SER A 43 -6.52 -17.14 -10.60
CA SER A 43 -5.64 -18.28 -10.50
C SER A 43 -5.14 -18.19 -9.08
N THR A 44 -5.78 -18.94 -8.18
CA THR A 44 -5.22 -19.27 -6.88
C THR A 44 -4.00 -20.14 -7.18
N GLU A 45 -2.93 -19.48 -7.65
CA GLU A 45 -1.61 -19.98 -7.33
C GLU A 45 -1.58 -20.10 -5.81
N PRO A 46 -1.20 -21.26 -5.27
CA PRO A 46 -1.06 -21.40 -3.84
C PRO A 46 -0.12 -20.28 -3.39
N THR A 47 -0.58 -19.44 -2.47
CA THR A 47 0.28 -18.51 -1.74
C THR A 47 1.46 -19.32 -1.25
N LYS A 48 2.60 -19.23 -1.95
CA LYS A 48 3.87 -19.74 -1.43
C LYS A 48 4.01 -19.02 -0.10
N GLU A 49 3.80 -19.74 0.99
CA GLU A 49 4.18 -19.27 2.31
C GLU A 49 5.62 -18.77 2.17
N THR A 50 5.84 -17.51 2.56
CA THR A 50 7.20 -16.96 2.47
C THR A 50 8.00 -17.77 3.46
N GLN A 51 8.87 -18.66 2.96
CA GLN A 51 9.73 -19.44 3.82
C GLN A 51 10.65 -18.46 4.54
N THR A 52 10.52 -18.38 5.86
CA THR A 52 11.38 -17.58 6.72
C THR A 52 12.55 -18.44 7.18
N PHE A 53 13.73 -17.82 7.27
CA PHE A 53 14.96 -18.45 7.71
C PHE A 53 15.56 -17.60 8.82
N ASP A 54 16.14 -18.22 9.85
CA ASP A 54 17.15 -17.53 10.67
C ASP A 54 18.47 -17.38 9.88
N PHE A 55 19.45 -16.67 10.43
CA PHE A 55 20.72 -16.46 9.72
C PHE A 55 21.50 -17.75 9.47
N ALA A 56 21.49 -18.71 10.42
CA ALA A 56 22.24 -19.96 10.29
C ALA A 56 21.65 -20.84 9.18
N GLN A 57 20.33 -20.98 9.14
CA GLN A 57 19.60 -21.68 8.08
C GLN A 57 19.82 -21.02 6.71
N LEU A 58 19.86 -19.69 6.68
CA LEU A 58 20.14 -18.96 5.45
C LEU A 58 21.59 -19.19 4.98
N GLN A 59 22.55 -19.24 5.90
CA GLN A 59 23.95 -19.54 5.59
C GLN A 59 24.14 -20.99 5.11
N GLU A 60 23.46 -21.97 5.72
CA GLU A 60 23.46 -23.37 5.23
C GLU A 60 22.94 -23.48 3.79
N LYS A 61 21.98 -22.63 3.42
CA LYS A 61 21.35 -22.64 2.09
C LYS A 61 22.15 -21.89 1.03
N GLU A 62 22.65 -20.71 1.36
CA GLU A 62 23.29 -19.79 0.41
C GLU A 62 24.83 -19.89 0.41
N GLY A 63 25.41 -20.53 1.43
CA GLY A 63 26.85 -20.77 1.59
C GLY A 63 27.50 -19.94 2.69
N ASP A 64 28.64 -20.43 3.19
CA ASP A 64 29.39 -19.84 4.32
C ASP A 64 29.94 -18.43 4.04
N ASP A 65 30.02 -18.03 2.77
CA ASP A 65 30.43 -16.71 2.32
C ASP A 65 29.33 -15.64 2.46
N LEU A 66 28.12 -16.03 2.88
CA LEU A 66 27.05 -15.10 3.24
C LEU A 66 27.48 -14.26 4.46
N LYS A 67 27.54 -12.94 4.26
CA LYS A 67 27.94 -12.00 5.30
C LYS A 67 26.73 -11.44 6.02
N ASP A 68 26.69 -11.63 7.34
CA ASP A 68 25.71 -10.97 8.19
C ASP A 68 25.96 -9.45 8.24
N LEU A 69 24.92 -8.66 7.96
CA LEU A 69 24.92 -7.20 8.10
C LEU A 69 24.16 -6.75 9.36
N GLY A 70 23.62 -7.68 10.14
CA GLY A 70 22.92 -7.46 11.39
C GLY A 70 21.47 -7.00 11.21
N ILE A 71 20.97 -6.29 12.23
CA ILE A 71 19.58 -5.85 12.34
C ILE A 71 19.41 -4.48 11.69
N TRP A 72 18.39 -4.37 10.83
CA TRP A 72 18.00 -3.15 10.14
C TRP A 72 16.51 -2.87 10.36
N GLN A 73 16.15 -1.60 10.45
CA GLN A 73 14.77 -1.14 10.62
C GLN A 73 14.30 -0.42 9.36
N ILE A 74 13.07 -0.69 8.91
CA ILE A 74 12.42 0.07 7.84
C ILE A 74 12.00 1.43 8.40
N GLU A 75 12.83 2.46 8.21
CA GLU A 75 12.60 3.80 8.77
C GLU A 75 11.62 4.62 7.92
N THR A 76 11.76 4.56 6.60
CA THR A 76 11.03 5.42 5.66
C THR A 76 10.57 4.65 4.44
N ILE A 77 9.34 4.92 3.99
CA ILE A 77 8.80 4.47 2.71
C ILE A 77 8.42 5.68 1.86
N ILE A 78 8.94 5.72 0.63
CA ILE A 78 8.65 6.77 -0.35
C ILE A 78 7.78 6.17 -1.45
N PHE A 79 6.54 6.64 -1.57
CA PHE A 79 5.58 6.15 -2.57
C PHE A 79 5.52 7.00 -3.86
N LYS A 80 6.04 8.23 -3.85
CA LYS A 80 5.99 9.13 -5.01
C LYS A 80 7.31 9.14 -5.77
N GLY A 81 7.24 9.06 -7.09
CA GLY A 81 8.41 9.01 -7.96
C GLY A 81 9.03 7.60 -7.98
N LYS A 82 10.31 7.48 -7.62
CA LYS A 82 10.98 6.17 -7.50
C LYS A 82 10.64 5.56 -6.16
N THR A 83 9.70 4.62 -6.16
CA THR A 83 9.22 3.97 -4.94
C THR A 83 10.35 3.20 -4.26
N LYS A 84 10.59 3.47 -2.98
CA LYS A 84 11.67 2.82 -2.22
C LYS A 84 11.41 2.81 -0.72
N ALA A 85 12.00 1.84 -0.05
CA ALA A 85 12.17 1.79 1.40
C ALA A 85 13.61 2.16 1.75
N ILE A 86 13.78 2.89 2.84
CA ILE A 86 15.08 3.20 3.44
C ILE A 86 15.15 2.41 4.74
N LEU A 87 16.12 1.51 4.81
CA LEU A 87 16.43 0.74 6.00
C LEU A 87 17.61 1.38 6.72
N THR A 88 17.54 1.45 8.04
CA THR A 88 18.56 2.07 8.90
C THR A 88 19.05 1.09 9.95
N THR A 89 20.30 1.24 10.38
CA THR A 89 20.84 0.57 11.57
C THR A 89 20.82 1.51 12.76
N ALA A 90 21.00 0.98 13.97
CA ALA A 90 21.10 1.79 15.19
C ALA A 90 22.23 2.84 15.18
N ASN A 91 23.25 2.68 14.34
CA ASN A 91 24.34 3.65 14.18
C ASN A 91 24.13 4.63 13.00
N GLY A 92 22.96 4.62 12.37
CA GLY A 92 22.59 5.56 11.32
C GLY A 92 23.10 5.21 9.93
N LYS A 93 23.65 4.02 9.68
CA LYS A 93 23.87 3.56 8.29
C LYS A 93 22.54 3.34 7.58
N GLU A 94 22.48 3.71 6.31
CA GLU A 94 21.29 3.57 5.48
C GLU A 94 21.54 2.70 4.26
N VAL A 95 20.52 1.95 3.85
CA VAL A 95 20.44 1.27 2.56
C VAL A 95 19.04 1.47 1.98
N SER A 96 18.95 1.65 0.65
CA SER A 96 17.67 1.87 -0.03
C SER A 96 17.35 0.70 -0.95
N PHE A 97 16.10 0.24 -0.91
CA PHE A 97 15.58 -0.81 -1.79
C PHE A 97 14.36 -0.33 -2.54
N PRO A 98 14.19 -0.68 -3.83
CA PRO A 98 12.90 -0.51 -4.49
C PRO A 98 11.82 -1.32 -3.75
N ILE A 99 10.56 -0.92 -3.89
CA ILE A 99 9.43 -1.59 -3.24
C ILE A 99 8.34 -1.93 -4.24
N GLU A 100 7.59 -2.97 -3.90
CA GLU A 100 6.25 -3.23 -4.45
C GLU A 100 5.24 -3.16 -3.32
N ILE A 101 4.07 -2.58 -3.59
CA ILE A 101 2.97 -2.51 -2.62
C ILE A 101 2.22 -3.84 -2.69
N THR A 102 2.15 -4.55 -1.58
CA THR A 102 1.49 -5.86 -1.49
C THR A 102 0.10 -5.76 -0.89
N ASN A 103 -0.10 -4.84 0.07
CA ASN A 103 -1.41 -4.49 0.59
C ASN A 103 -1.47 -3.00 0.97
N GLN A 104 -2.24 -2.22 0.19
CA GLN A 104 -2.36 -0.78 0.40
C GLN A 104 -3.13 -0.43 1.69
N ASP A 105 -4.17 -1.20 2.05
CA ASP A 105 -4.99 -0.91 3.24
C ASP A 105 -4.21 -1.11 4.54
N LYS A 106 -3.23 -2.01 4.52
CA LYS A 106 -2.36 -2.32 5.66
C LYS A 106 -0.99 -1.64 5.61
N ASN A 107 -0.72 -0.86 4.54
CA ASN A 107 0.60 -0.30 4.25
C ASN A 107 1.73 -1.36 4.19
N GLU A 108 1.39 -2.55 3.71
CA GLU A 108 2.34 -3.64 3.55
C GLU A 108 3.05 -3.53 2.19
N ILE A 109 4.35 -3.78 2.21
CA ILE A 109 5.21 -3.79 1.03
C ILE A 109 6.04 -5.06 0.97
N THR A 110 6.76 -5.24 -0.14
CA THR A 110 7.88 -6.19 -0.24
C THR A 110 9.08 -5.52 -0.90
N LEU A 111 10.26 -6.12 -0.72
CA LEU A 111 11.52 -5.68 -1.32
C LEU A 111 11.89 -6.66 -2.44
N PRO A 112 11.44 -6.45 -3.70
CA PRO A 112 11.55 -7.45 -4.77
C PRO A 112 13.00 -7.80 -5.15
N THR A 113 13.97 -6.95 -4.81
CA THR A 113 15.39 -7.17 -5.07
C THR A 113 16.14 -7.81 -3.90
N VAL A 114 15.45 -8.12 -2.81
CA VAL A 114 16.01 -8.74 -1.61
C VAL A 114 15.47 -10.17 -1.54
N ASN A 115 16.37 -11.15 -1.61
CA ASN A 115 16.02 -12.55 -1.54
C ASN A 115 15.36 -12.85 -0.18
N TYR A 116 14.31 -13.66 -0.20
CA TYR A 116 13.54 -14.07 0.98
C TYR A 116 12.85 -12.93 1.74
N ALA A 117 12.74 -11.73 1.14
CA ALA A 117 11.96 -10.65 1.75
C ALA A 117 10.49 -11.05 1.93
N PRO A 118 9.91 -10.85 3.12
CA PRO A 118 8.47 -11.02 3.34
C PRO A 118 7.63 -10.15 2.43
N LYS A 119 6.40 -10.60 2.19
CA LYS A 119 5.40 -9.87 1.41
C LYS A 119 4.57 -8.90 2.25
N ASN A 120 4.83 -8.77 3.54
CA ASN A 120 4.04 -8.00 4.48
C ASN A 120 4.88 -7.04 5.33
N LEU A 121 5.93 -6.46 4.73
CA LEU A 121 6.84 -5.57 5.43
C LEU A 121 6.17 -4.22 5.71
N VAL A 122 6.43 -3.65 6.90
CA VAL A 122 5.85 -2.38 7.35
C VAL A 122 6.91 -1.44 7.94
N ILE A 123 6.58 -0.15 8.05
CA ILE A 123 7.45 0.85 8.72
C ILE A 123 7.70 0.43 10.18
N ALA A 124 8.89 0.76 10.69
CA ALA A 124 9.42 0.41 12.00
C ALA A 124 9.65 -1.09 12.24
N GLN A 125 9.37 -1.96 11.27
CA GLN A 125 9.73 -3.36 11.37
C GLN A 125 11.24 -3.53 11.32
N GLN A 126 11.75 -4.38 12.22
CA GLN A 126 13.13 -4.82 12.24
C GLN A 126 13.27 -6.16 11.51
N VAL A 127 14.36 -6.29 10.76
CA VAL A 127 14.69 -7.45 9.92
C VAL A 127 16.18 -7.72 9.99
N GLY A 128 16.55 -8.98 9.82
CA GLY A 128 17.93 -9.38 9.60
C GLY A 128 18.29 -9.15 8.14
N LEU A 129 19.45 -8.54 7.88
CA LEU A 129 19.96 -8.34 6.53
C LEU A 129 21.31 -9.03 6.36
N ALA A 130 21.48 -9.75 5.27
CA ALA A 130 22.73 -10.37 4.88
C ALA A 130 23.08 -10.02 3.43
N GLN A 131 24.35 -10.19 3.08
CA GLN A 131 24.84 -9.91 1.73
C GLN A 131 25.82 -11.00 1.29
N LYS A 132 25.66 -11.42 0.04
CA LYS A 132 26.63 -12.23 -0.69
C LYS A 132 26.78 -11.63 -2.08
N ASP A 133 28.03 -11.40 -2.48
CA ASP A 133 28.35 -10.63 -3.68
C ASP A 133 27.61 -9.27 -3.69
N ASN A 134 26.74 -9.06 -4.68
CA ASN A 134 25.94 -7.85 -4.85
C ASN A 134 24.44 -8.09 -4.58
N GLN A 135 24.09 -9.20 -3.93
CA GLN A 135 22.72 -9.56 -3.60
C GLN A 135 22.47 -9.46 -2.10
N TYR A 136 21.28 -8.99 -1.76
CA TYR A 136 20.82 -8.89 -0.39
C TYR A 136 19.84 -10.01 -0.08
N PHE A 137 19.89 -10.47 1.16
CA PHE A 137 19.05 -11.53 1.69
C PHE A 137 18.45 -11.08 3.00
N MET A 138 17.19 -11.41 3.24
CA MET A 138 16.51 -11.11 4.49
C MET A 138 16.36 -12.38 5.32
N TYR A 139 16.56 -12.28 6.63
CA TYR A 139 16.34 -13.36 7.58
C TYR A 139 15.53 -12.85 8.78
N GLN A 140 14.90 -13.78 9.48
CA GLN A 140 14.12 -13.52 10.68
C GLN A 140 15.06 -13.28 11.86
N ILE A 141 14.77 -12.21 12.61
CA ILE A 141 15.38 -11.99 13.92
C ILE A 141 14.54 -12.76 14.96
N ASP A 142 15.22 -13.53 15.80
CA ASP A 142 14.60 -14.26 16.92
C ASP A 142 14.15 -13.32 18.06
#